data_AF-A0A6M0SUF3-F1
#
_entry.id   AF-A0A6M0SUF3-F1
#
_cell.length_a   1.000
_cell.length_b   1.000
_cell.length_c   1.000
_cell.angle_alpha   90.00
_cell.angle_beta   90.00
_cell.angle_gamma   90.00
#
_symmetry.space_group_name_H-M   'P 1'
#
loop_
_entity.id
_entity.type
_entity.pdbx_description
1 polymer ?
#
loop_
_entity_poly.entity_id
_entity_poly.type
_entity_poly.pdbx_seq_one_letter_code
_entity_poly.pdbx_strand_id
1 'polypeptide(L)'
;MNIGDNIKRIRTNKKISQKDFAIAIDMPISTLANYENNHREPNIETLTKIANALGIPASELITEENLVQVKKTINNEIVVFSHVNGRVETIACEEYEIISIGNTAYVKAINYGEVRHIIPFNRVKQINLDI
;
A
#
# COMPACT_ATOMS: atom_id res chain seq x y z
N MET A 1 10.35 -10.69 -0.38
CA MET A 1 9.51 -11.89 -0.57
C MET A 1 8.11 -11.42 -0.91
N ASN A 2 7.59 -11.76 -2.09
CA ASN A 2 6.31 -11.23 -2.55
C ASN A 2 5.14 -12.02 -1.98
N ILE A 3 3.93 -11.45 -2.06
CA ILE A 3 2.69 -12.11 -1.65
C ILE A 3 2.56 -13.50 -2.28
N GLY A 4 2.86 -13.64 -3.57
CA GLY A 4 2.79 -14.90 -4.31
C GLY A 4 3.72 -15.98 -3.75
N ASP A 5 4.97 -15.61 -3.46
CA ASP A 5 5.95 -16.50 -2.85
C ASP A 5 5.47 -17.01 -1.48
N ASN A 6 4.81 -16.13 -0.72
CA ASN A 6 4.34 -16.44 0.61
C ASN A 6 3.12 -17.38 0.60
N ILE A 7 2.18 -17.16 -0.33
CA ILE A 7 1.07 -18.08 -0.59
C ILE A 7 1.61 -19.48 -0.92
N LYS A 8 2.57 -19.55 -1.86
CA LYS A 8 3.20 -20.80 -2.28
C LYS A 8 3.87 -21.50 -1.10
N ARG A 9 4.69 -20.78 -0.34
CA ARG A 9 5.44 -21.28 0.82
C ARG A 9 4.50 -21.89 1.86
N ILE A 10 3.45 -21.18 2.25
CA ILE A 10 2.51 -21.66 3.27
C ILE A 10 1.73 -22.87 2.76
N ARG A 11 1.24 -22.83 1.51
CA ARG A 11 0.56 -23.97 0.89
C ARG A 11 1.45 -25.22 0.86
N THR A 12 2.71 -25.08 0.46
CA THR A 12 3.66 -26.20 0.41
C THR A 12 4.02 -26.72 1.80
N ASN A 13 4.15 -25.85 2.80
CA ASN A 13 4.39 -26.24 4.19
C ASN A 13 3.23 -27.08 4.76
N LYS A 14 2.00 -26.78 4.31
CA LYS A 14 0.80 -27.59 4.61
C LYS A 14 0.65 -28.83 3.73
N LYS A 15 1.59 -29.09 2.82
CA LYS A 15 1.60 -30.24 1.89
C LYS A 15 0.37 -30.32 0.98
N ILE A 16 -0.25 -29.19 0.66
CA ILE A 16 -1.41 -29.11 -0.24
C ILE A 16 -0.91 -28.87 -1.67
N SER A 17 -1.39 -29.62 -2.66
CA SER A 17 -1.01 -29.37 -4.06
C SER A 17 -1.69 -28.08 -4.58
N GLN A 18 -1.14 -27.45 -5.64
CA GLN A 18 -1.82 -26.31 -6.28
C GLN A 18 -3.23 -26.71 -6.77
N LYS A 19 -3.37 -27.94 -7.27
CA LYS A 19 -4.65 -28.46 -7.76
C LYS A 19 -5.69 -28.57 -6.66
N ASP A 20 -5.33 -29.20 -5.55
CA ASP A 20 -6.26 -29.41 -4.44
C ASP A 20 -6.61 -28.08 -3.77
N PHE A 21 -5.63 -27.19 -3.63
CA PHE A 21 -5.86 -25.87 -3.07
C PHE A 21 -6.80 -25.03 -3.94
N ALA A 22 -6.54 -25.00 -5.26
CA ALA A 22 -7.37 -24.29 -6.23
C ALA A 22 -8.84 -24.77 -6.22
N ILE A 23 -9.06 -26.09 -6.08
CA ILE A 23 -10.40 -26.66 -5.91
C ILE A 23 -11.04 -26.18 -4.59
N ALA A 24 -10.28 -26.21 -3.48
CA ALA A 24 -10.79 -25.80 -2.17
C ALA A 24 -11.20 -24.33 -2.10
N ILE A 25 -10.53 -23.46 -2.87
CA ILE A 25 -10.85 -22.03 -2.96
C ILE A 25 -11.67 -21.67 -4.20
N ASP A 26 -12.26 -22.63 -4.91
CA ASP A 26 -13.03 -22.41 -6.13
C ASP A 26 -12.36 -21.37 -7.06
N MET A 27 -11.14 -21.70 -7.49
CA MET A 27 -10.30 -20.85 -8.34
C MET A 27 -9.64 -21.70 -9.43
N PRO A 28 -9.49 -21.19 -10.66
CA PRO A 28 -8.69 -21.88 -11.66
C PRO A 28 -7.24 -22.07 -11.20
N ILE A 29 -6.69 -23.27 -11.40
CA ILE A 29 -5.27 -23.57 -11.12
C ILE A 29 -4.33 -22.56 -11.77
N SER A 30 -4.63 -22.16 -13.01
CA SER A 30 -3.82 -21.18 -13.75
C SER A 30 -3.81 -19.81 -13.06
N THR A 31 -4.93 -19.41 -12.46
CA THR A 31 -5.04 -18.16 -11.69
C THR A 31 -4.21 -18.25 -10.41
N LEU A 32 -4.34 -19.35 -9.65
CA LEU A 32 -3.50 -19.59 -8.47
C LEU A 32 -2.02 -19.61 -8.82
N ALA A 33 -1.64 -20.29 -9.92
CA ALA A 33 -0.27 -20.35 -10.38
C ALA A 33 0.27 -18.97 -10.81
N ASN A 34 -0.56 -18.12 -11.41
CA ASN A 34 -0.18 -16.75 -11.73
C ASN A 34 0.08 -15.92 -10.46
N TYR A 35 -0.70 -16.12 -9.39
CA TYR A 35 -0.41 -15.51 -8.10
C TYR A 35 0.89 -16.04 -7.49
N GLU A 36 1.04 -17.36 -7.39
CA GLU A 36 2.21 -18.00 -6.76
C GLU A 36 3.54 -17.81 -7.51
N ASN A 37 3.50 -17.42 -8.78
CA ASN A 37 4.68 -17.08 -9.58
C ASN A 37 4.83 -15.57 -9.78
N ASN A 38 4.06 -14.74 -9.06
CA ASN A 38 4.10 -13.28 -9.12
C ASN A 38 3.81 -12.67 -10.50
N HIS A 39 3.11 -13.40 -11.39
CA HIS A 39 2.63 -12.87 -12.67
C HIS A 39 1.39 -11.97 -12.51
N ARG A 40 0.68 -12.10 -11.38
CA ARG A 40 -0.48 -11.28 -11.03
C ARG A 40 -0.50 -11.07 -9.53
N GLU A 41 -1.03 -9.94 -9.10
CA GLU A 41 -1.33 -9.71 -7.69
C GLU A 41 -2.80 -10.00 -7.36
N PRO A 42 -3.08 -10.74 -6.28
CA PRO A 42 -4.45 -10.93 -5.78
C PRO A 42 -4.95 -9.65 -5.10
N ASN A 43 -6.23 -9.31 -5.31
CA ASN A 43 -6.86 -8.21 -4.57
C ASN A 43 -7.14 -8.61 -3.10
N ILE A 44 -7.59 -7.65 -2.29
CA ILE A 44 -7.87 -7.87 -0.86
C ILE A 44 -8.86 -9.02 -0.64
N GLU A 45 -9.96 -9.08 -1.41
CA GLU A 45 -10.95 -10.14 -1.30
C GLU A 45 -10.36 -11.53 -1.59
N THR A 46 -9.54 -11.64 -2.64
CA THR A 46 -8.84 -12.87 -3.01
C THR A 46 -7.84 -13.28 -1.93
N LEU A 47 -7.11 -12.32 -1.36
CA LEU A 47 -6.19 -12.56 -0.25
C LEU A 47 -6.92 -13.10 0.98
N THR A 48 -8.06 -12.52 1.33
CA THR A 48 -8.90 -13.02 2.44
C THR A 48 -9.38 -14.44 2.16
N LYS A 49 -9.83 -14.74 0.94
CA LYS A 49 -10.25 -16.10 0.54
C LYS A 49 -9.11 -17.12 0.69
N ILE A 50 -7.92 -16.77 0.19
CA ILE A 50 -6.73 -17.61 0.27
C ILE A 50 -6.31 -17.82 1.74
N ALA A 51 -6.25 -16.75 2.53
CA ALA A 51 -5.87 -16.81 3.94
C ALA A 51 -6.81 -17.70 4.77
N ASN A 52 -8.12 -17.53 4.56
CA ASN A 52 -9.15 -18.34 5.22
C ASN A 52 -8.99 -19.82 4.89
N ALA A 53 -8.75 -20.17 3.62
CA ALA A 53 -8.56 -21.56 3.21
C ALA A 53 -7.22 -22.14 3.70
N LEU A 54 -6.20 -21.31 3.87
CA LEU A 54 -4.96 -21.70 4.53
C LEU A 54 -5.08 -21.73 6.05
N GLY A 55 -6.16 -21.23 6.64
CA GLY A 55 -6.37 -21.19 8.09
C GLY A 55 -5.38 -20.28 8.82
N ILE A 56 -5.05 -19.14 8.21
CA ILE A 56 -4.14 -18.13 8.76
C ILE A 56 -4.80 -16.74 8.65
N PRO A 57 -4.39 -15.76 9.47
CA PRO A 57 -4.78 -14.37 9.25
C PRO A 57 -4.20 -13.84 7.93
N ALA A 58 -4.93 -12.96 7.24
CA ALA A 58 -4.48 -12.38 5.97
C ALA A 58 -3.16 -11.59 6.11
N SER A 59 -2.87 -11.08 7.30
CA SER A 59 -1.60 -10.43 7.63
C SER A 59 -0.39 -11.38 7.49
N GLU A 60 -0.55 -12.70 7.64
CA GLU A 60 0.55 -13.64 7.43
C GLU A 60 0.92 -13.84 5.96
N LEU A 61 0.01 -13.52 5.03
CA LEU A 61 0.31 -13.50 3.60
C LEU A 61 1.11 -12.26 3.20
N ILE A 62 0.99 -11.18 3.97
CA ILE A 62 1.62 -9.89 3.73
C ILE A 62 2.87 -9.78 4.60
N THR A 63 4.06 -9.89 4.00
CA THR A 63 5.31 -9.61 4.74
C THR A 63 5.48 -8.09 4.95
N GLU A 64 6.27 -7.68 5.94
CA GLU A 64 6.63 -6.26 6.14
C GLU A 64 7.30 -5.63 4.91
N GLU A 65 7.91 -6.44 4.04
CA GLU A 65 8.45 -6.03 2.75
C GLU A 65 7.35 -5.74 1.69
N ASN A 66 6.14 -6.30 1.85
CA ASN A 66 4.94 -5.96 1.07
C ASN A 66 4.14 -4.82 1.72
N LEU A 67 4.40 -4.49 2.98
CA LEU A 67 3.95 -3.22 3.55
C LEU A 67 4.76 -2.14 2.86
N VAL A 68 4.17 -1.52 1.85
CA VAL A 68 4.72 -0.32 1.24
C VAL A 68 4.73 0.76 2.34
N GLN A 69 5.85 0.92 3.04
CA GLN A 69 6.24 2.25 3.47
C GLN A 69 6.47 3.03 2.18
N VAL A 70 5.51 3.89 1.83
CA VAL A 70 5.69 4.85 0.74
C VAL A 70 6.73 5.87 1.24
N LYS A 71 8.02 5.49 1.24
CA LYS A 71 9.12 6.45 1.27
C LYS A 71 9.37 6.87 -0.17
N LYS A 72 8.67 7.91 -0.58
CA LYS A 72 8.81 8.51 -1.91
C LYS A 72 9.69 9.76 -1.80
N THR A 73 11.00 9.56 -1.59
CA THR A 73 12.03 10.54 -1.99
C THR A 73 12.07 10.47 -3.53
N ILE A 74 11.88 11.54 -4.30
CA ILE A 74 12.65 12.78 -4.36
C ILE A 74 11.70 13.92 -4.81
N ASN A 75 11.78 15.10 -4.20
CA ASN A 75 11.14 16.38 -4.60
C ASN A 75 9.61 16.38 -4.81
N ASN A 76 8.82 16.04 -3.79
CA ASN A 76 7.38 16.29 -3.83
C ASN A 76 7.09 17.79 -3.67
N GLU A 77 6.22 18.33 -4.51
CA GLU A 77 5.71 19.70 -4.37
C GLU A 77 4.25 19.68 -3.92
N ILE A 78 3.99 20.28 -2.76
CA ILE A 78 2.63 20.47 -2.24
C ILE A 78 2.21 21.90 -2.56
N VAL A 79 1.25 22.06 -3.47
CA VAL A 79 0.65 23.36 -3.78
C VAL A 79 -0.49 23.62 -2.80
N VAL A 80 -0.40 24.71 -2.06
CA VAL A 80 -1.35 25.11 -1.02
C VAL A 80 -1.94 26.48 -1.29
N PHE A 81 -3.16 26.73 -0.81
CA PHE A 81 -3.68 28.08 -0.70
C PHE A 81 -2.85 28.89 0.30
N SER A 82 -2.31 30.01 -0.16
CA SER A 82 -1.55 30.93 0.71
C SER A 82 -2.49 31.66 1.67
N HIS A 83 -1.91 32.38 2.63
CA HIS A 83 -2.66 33.30 3.48
C HIS A 83 -3.08 34.59 2.75
N VAL A 84 -2.65 34.78 1.50
CA VAL A 84 -3.01 35.90 0.65
C VAL A 84 -4.09 35.47 -0.34
N ASN A 85 -5.22 36.15 -0.33
CA ASN A 85 -6.34 35.85 -1.22
C ASN A 85 -5.90 35.78 -2.69
N GLY A 86 -6.27 34.69 -3.36
CA GLY A 86 -5.99 34.47 -4.78
C GLY A 86 -4.57 33.97 -5.11
N ARG A 87 -3.72 33.68 -4.12
CA ARG A 87 -2.36 33.17 -4.34
C ARG A 87 -2.18 31.75 -3.81
N VAL A 88 -1.39 30.97 -4.53
CA VAL A 88 -0.93 29.65 -4.12
C VAL A 88 0.55 29.70 -3.73
N GLU A 89 0.94 28.84 -2.79
CA GLU A 89 2.32 28.62 -2.36
C GLU A 89 2.70 27.17 -2.65
N THR A 90 3.98 26.94 -2.97
CA THR A 90 4.52 25.60 -3.19
C THR A 90 5.45 25.23 -2.05
N ILE A 91 5.20 24.09 -1.42
CA ILE A 91 6.03 23.53 -0.35
C ILE A 91 6.76 22.33 -0.90
N ALA A 92 8.07 22.46 -1.06
CA ALA A 92 8.94 21.35 -1.45
C ALA A 92 9.21 20.44 -0.25
N CYS A 93 9.05 19.13 -0.44
CA CYS A 93 9.34 18.14 0.57
C CYS A 93 9.91 16.84 -0.01
N GLU A 94 10.76 16.19 0.76
CA GLU A 94 11.29 14.87 0.45
C GLU A 94 10.20 13.81 0.57
N GLU A 95 9.37 13.90 1.60
CA GLU A 95 8.28 12.96 1.89
C GLU A 95 7.04 13.72 2.38
N TYR A 96 5.86 13.13 2.24
CA TYR A 96 4.65 13.64 2.87
C TYR A 96 3.80 12.52 3.47
N GLU A 97 3.06 12.84 4.53
CA GLU A 97 2.09 11.94 5.17
C GLU A 97 0.74 12.64 5.31
N ILE A 98 -0.36 11.91 5.11
CA ILE A 98 -1.70 12.40 5.44
C ILE A 98 -2.12 11.81 6.79
N ILE A 99 -2.48 12.68 7.74
CA ILE A 99 -2.95 12.29 9.07
C ILE A 99 -4.32 12.90 9.37
N SER A 100 -5.08 12.27 10.26
CA SER A 100 -6.35 12.82 10.77
C SER A 100 -6.23 13.16 12.24
N ILE A 101 -6.61 14.38 12.61
CA ILE A 101 -6.71 14.83 14.01
C ILE A 101 -8.16 15.28 14.23
N GLY A 102 -8.93 14.48 14.98
CA GLY A 102 -10.37 14.66 15.10
C GLY A 102 -11.06 14.51 13.74
N ASN A 103 -11.89 15.50 13.37
CA ASN A 103 -12.62 15.52 12.09
C ASN A 103 -11.88 16.23 10.96
N THR A 104 -10.60 16.57 11.14
CA THR A 104 -9.81 17.32 10.15
C THR A 104 -8.61 16.51 9.69
N ALA A 105 -8.45 16.41 8.38
CA ALA A 105 -7.27 15.81 7.75
C ALA A 105 -6.18 16.86 7.53
N TYR A 106 -4.92 16.45 7.64
CA TYR A 106 -3.73 17.27 7.46
C TYR A 106 -2.70 16.54 6.59
N VAL A 107 -1.90 17.30 5.87
CA VAL A 107 -0.71 16.85 5.16
C VAL A 107 0.53 17.33 5.91
N LYS A 108 1.36 16.39 6.36
CA LYS A 108 2.69 16.65 6.89
C LYS A 108 3.66 16.68 5.71
N ALA A 109 4.46 17.73 5.61
CA ALA A 109 5.60 17.79 4.70
C ALA A 109 6.87 17.49 5.51
N ILE A 110 7.67 16.52 5.07
CA ILE A 110 8.82 15.98 5.80
C ILE A 110 10.09 16.21 4.97
N ASN A 111 11.15 16.70 5.62
CA ASN A 111 12.50 16.84 5.05
C ASN A 111 13.52 16.35 6.07
N TYR A 112 14.50 15.57 5.60
CA TYR A 112 15.54 14.95 6.44
C TYR A 112 14.96 14.11 7.60
N GLY A 113 13.81 13.48 7.38
CA GLY A 113 13.10 12.71 8.40
C GLY A 113 12.35 13.53 9.46
N GLU A 114 12.32 14.87 9.35
CA GLU A 114 11.62 15.76 10.28
C GLU A 114 10.41 16.43 9.62
N VAL A 115 9.30 16.54 10.36
CA VAL A 115 8.10 17.27 9.90
C VAL A 115 8.41 18.78 9.87
N ARG A 116 8.43 19.37 8.68
CA ARG A 116 8.65 20.81 8.47
C ARG A 116 7.36 21.60 8.41
N HIS A 117 6.31 21.03 7.81
CA HIS A 117 5.01 21.69 7.68
C HIS A 117 3.87 20.74 8.01
N ILE A 118 2.79 21.30 8.58
CA ILE A 118 1.51 20.63 8.79
C ILE A 118 0.43 21.50 8.15
N ILE A 119 -0.22 20.98 7.12
CA ILE A 119 -1.12 21.74 6.26
C ILE A 119 -2.50 21.10 6.34
N PRO A 120 -3.55 21.83 6.75
CA PRO A 120 -4.92 21.34 6.65
C PRO A 120 -5.24 20.88 5.23
N PHE A 121 -5.82 19.69 5.06
CA PHE A 121 -6.05 19.09 3.74
C PHE A 121 -6.94 19.96 2.84
N ASN A 122 -7.88 20.70 3.43
CA ASN A 122 -8.72 21.67 2.72
C ASN A 122 -7.94 22.86 2.12
N ARG A 123 -6.68 23.09 2.55
CA ARG A 123 -5.79 24.08 1.96
C ARG A 123 -4.92 23.52 0.83
N VAL A 124 -4.87 22.19 0.67
CA VAL A 124 -4.05 21.55 -0.37
C VAL A 124 -4.81 21.59 -1.69
N LYS A 125 -4.15 22.10 -2.73
CA LYS A 125 -4.68 22.17 -4.10
C LYS A 125 -4.26 20.97 -4.93
N GLN A 126 -2.98 20.63 -4.84
CA GLN A 126 -2.35 19.61 -5.67
C GLN A 126 -1.11 19.10 -4.94
N ILE A 127 -0.82 17.81 -5.12
CA ILE A 127 0.43 17.19 -4.70
C ILE A 127 1.07 16.66 -5.98
N ASN A 128 2.16 17.29 -6.40
CA ASN A 128 2.96 16.81 -7.52
C ASN A 128 3.95 15.79 -7.01
N LEU A 129 3.93 14.61 -7.63
CA LEU A 129 4.91 13.57 -7.39
C LEU A 129 5.82 13.55 -8.60
N ASP A 130 7.13 13.72 -8.39
CA ASP A 130 8.08 13.31 -9.42
C ASP A 130 8.01 11.77 -9.51
N ILE A 131 7.64 11.27 -10.69
CA ILE A 131 7.50 9.83 -11.02
C ILE A 131 8.72 9.38 -11.80
#